data_AF-R7V2P2-F1
#
_entry.id   AF-R7V2P2-F1
#
_cell.length_a   1.000
_cell.length_b   1.000
_cell.length_c   1.000
_cell.angle_alpha   90.00
_cell.angle_beta   90.00
_cell.angle_gamma   90.00
#
_symmetry.space_group_name_H-M   'P 1'
#
loop_
_entity.id
_entity.type
_entity.pdbx_description
1 polymer ?
#
loop_
_entity_poly.entity_id
_entity_poly.type
_entity_poly.pdbx_seq_one_letter_code
_entity_poly.pdbx_strand_id
1 'polypeptide(L)' 'KTRIIPRHLQLAIRNDEELNKLLSGVTIAQGGVLPNIQAVLLPKKSGKAQ' A
#
# COMPACT_ATOMS: atom_id res chain seq x y z
N LYS A 1 11.68 -0.01 14.23
CA LYS A 1 12.62 -0.24 13.10
C LYS A 1 13.50 0.99 12.96
N THR A 2 14.77 0.92 13.36
CA THR A 2 15.71 2.05 13.31
C THR A 2 16.40 2.19 11.94
N ARG A 3 16.57 1.07 11.22
CA ARG A 3 17.12 1.05 9.87
C ARG A 3 16.03 1.21 8.81
N ILE A 4 16.29 2.06 7.82
CA ILE A 4 15.45 2.19 6.62
C ILE A 4 15.62 0.94 5.75
N ILE A 5 14.51 0.32 5.35
CA ILE A 5 14.47 -0.83 4.43
C ILE A 5 13.62 -0.46 3.20
N PRO A 6 13.69 -1.20 2.09
CA PRO A 6 12.97 -0.85 0.86
C PRO A 6 11.46 -0.64 1.04
N ARG A 7 10.82 -1.40 1.95
CA ARG A 7 9.41 -1.20 2.32
C ARG A 7 9.10 0.20 2.85
N HIS A 8 10.01 0.82 3.62
CA HIS A 8 9.79 2.17 4.13
C HIS A 8 9.81 3.20 3.01
N LEU A 9 10.72 3.04 2.04
CA LEU A 9 10.80 3.92 0.86
C LEU A 9 9.53 3.80 0.02
N GLN A 10 9.09 2.56 -0.26
CA GLN A 10 7.84 2.33 -1.00
C GLN A 10 6.63 2.96 -0.31
N LEU A 11 6.51 2.83 1.02
CA LEU A 11 5.41 3.43 1.76
C LEU A 11 5.48 4.96 1.75
N ALA A 12 6.65 5.55 1.94
CA ALA A 12 6.81 7.00 1.89
C ALA A 12 6.45 7.56 0.51
N ILE A 13 6.98 6.95 -0.56
CA ILE A 13 6.77 7.41 -1.94
C ILE A 13 5.31 7.23 -2.38
N ARG A 14 4.66 6.10 -2.05
CA ARG A 14 3.30 5.82 -2.54
C ARG A 14 2.20 6.50 -1.73
N ASN A 15 2.48 6.96 -0.50
CA ASN A 15 1.54 7.77 0.28
C ASN A 15 1.67 9.27 0.02
N ASP A 16 2.75 9.72 -0.63
CA ASP A 16 2.95 11.10 -1.01
C ASP A 16 2.56 11.33 -2.48
N GLU A 17 1.72 12.32 -2.75
CA GLU A 17 1.16 12.52 -4.09
C GLU A 17 2.21 12.97 -5.11
N GLU A 18 3.08 13.91 -4.73
CA GLU A 18 4.09 14.47 -5.61
C GLU A 18 5.16 13.43 -5.94
N LEU A 19 5.66 12.70 -4.94
CA LEU A 19 6.63 11.63 -5.12
C LEU A 19 6.05 10.45 -5.90
N ASN A 20 4.80 10.08 -5.65
CA ASN A 20 4.14 9.00 -6.38
C ASN A 20 3.98 9.35 -7.87
N LYS A 21 3.63 10.61 -8.18
CA LYS A 21 3.53 11.09 -9.56
C LYS A 21 4.90 11.13 -10.25
N LEU A 22 5.90 11.69 -9.57
CA LEU A 22 7.27 11.80 -10.06
C LEU A 22 7.88 10.42 -10.34
N LEU A 23 7.62 9.43 -9.49
CA LEU A 23 8.17 8.07 -9.56
C LEU A 23 7.15 7.02 -10.04
N SER A 24 6.14 7.44 -10.80
CA SER A 24 5.03 6.59 -11.24
C SER A 24 5.48 5.34 -12.00
N GLY A 25 6.46 5.45 -12.90
CA GLY A 25 7.03 4.34 -13.67
C GLY A 25 8.21 3.61 -13.04
N VAL A 26 8.64 4.00 -11.84
CA VAL A 26 9.82 3.42 -11.18
C VAL A 26 9.41 2.23 -10.30
N THR A 27 10.13 1.11 -10.44
CA THR A 27 9.95 -0.09 -9.61
C THR A 27 10.95 -0.10 -8.46
N ILE A 28 10.46 -0.19 -7.22
CA ILE A 28 11.30 -0.35 -6.03
C ILE A 28 11.40 -1.83 -5.69
N ALA A 29 12.57 -2.44 -5.90
CA ALA A 29 12.82 -3.82 -5.54
C ALA A 29 12.61 -4.04 -4.02
N GLN A 30 11.97 -5.14 -3.63
CA GLN A 30 11.63 -5.48 -2.24
C GLN A 30 10.71 -4.45 -1.53
N GLY A 31 10.07 -3.54 -2.26
CA GLY A 31 9.16 -2.53 -1.69
C GLY A 31 7.74 -3.02 -1.39
N GLY A 32 7.27 -4.05 -2.11
CA GLY A 32 5.88 -4.51 -2.05
C GLY A 32 4.87 -3.46 -2.54
N VAL A 33 3.61 -3.58 -2.11
CA VAL A 33 2.51 -2.68 -2.52
C VAL A 33 1.75 -2.11 -1.32
N LEU A 34 1.02 -1.01 -1.49
CA LEU A 34 0.14 -0.52 -0.44
C LEU A 34 -0.96 -1.56 -0.16
N PRO A 35 -1.25 -1.90 1.11
CA PRO A 35 -2.37 -2.78 1.42
C PRO A 35 -3.68 -2.08 1.05
N ASN A 36 -4.39 -2.61 0.06
CA ASN A 36 -5.69 -2.13 -0.33
C ASN A 36 -6.52 -3.30 -0.85
N ILE A 37 -7.72 -3.49 -0.31
CA ILE A 37 -8.65 -4.53 -0.73
C ILE A 37 -9.87 -3.82 -1.31
N GLN A 38 -10.17 -4.08 -2.59
CA GLN A 38 -11.37 -3.59 -3.25
C GLN A 38 -12.62 -4.03 -2.47
N ALA A 39 -13.54 -3.11 -2.18
CA ALA A 39 -14.71 -3.39 -1.33
C ALA A 39 -15.59 -4.53 -1.86
N VAL A 40 -15.64 -4.74 -3.18
CA VAL A 40 -16.37 -5.85 -3.83
C VAL A 40 -15.81 -7.23 -3.46
N LEU A 41 -14.54 -7.30 -3.09
CA LEU A 41 -13.86 -8.54 -2.69
C LEU A 41 -14.04 -8.85 -1.20
N LEU A 42 -14.53 -7.88 -0.42
CA LEU A 42 -14.82 -8.13 0.99
C LEU A 42 -16.01 -9.09 1.10
N PRO A 43 -15.98 -10.03 2.04
CA PRO A 43 -17.13 -10.88 2.30
C PRO A 43 -18.38 -10.02 2.52
N LYS A 44 -19.47 -10.33 1.81
CA LYS A 44 -20.77 -9.71 2.08
C LYS A 44 -21.11 -10.05 3.54
N LYS A 45 -21.39 -9.04 4.37
CA LYS A 45 -21.87 -9.28 5.74
C LYS A 45 -23.15 -10.12 5.68
N SER A 46 -23.04 -11.43 5.88
CA SER A 46 -24.15 -12.32 6.14
C SER A 46 -24.23 -12.55 7.65
N GLY A 47 -25.21 -11.89 8.29
CA GLY A 47 -25.62 -12.20 9.66
C GLY A 47 -25.09 -11.24 10.73
N LYS A 48 -26.04 -10.56 11.41
CA LYS A 48 -25.84 -10.14 12.80
C LYS A 48 -25.67 -11.41 13.64
N ALA A 49 -24.62 -11.47 14.45
CA ALA A 49 -24.62 -12.23 15.69
C ALA A 49 -24.38 -11.20 16.80
N GLN A 50 -25.18 -11.30 17.86
CA GLN A 50 -25.38 -10.37 18.99
C GLN A 50 -24.15 -9.59 19.45
#